data_AF-A0A537FP18-F1
#
_entry.id   AF-A0A537FP18-F1
#
_cell.length_a   1.000
_cell.length_b   1.000
_cell.length_c   1.000
_cell.angle_alpha   90.00
_cell.angle_beta   90.00
_cell.angle_gamma   90.00
#
_symmetry.space_group_name_H-M   'P 1'
#
loop_
_entity.id
_entity.type
_entity.pdbx_description
1 polymer ?
#
loop_
_entity_poly.entity_id
_entity_poly.type
_entity_poly.pdbx_seq_one_letter_code
_entity_poly.pdbx_strand_id
1 'polypeptide(L)'
;MFSVESATMIFGQAGWSLTGATLQPLEAAENKLAYFLERFPEYRKTLRLALMHEESGRDARTYQGWQWHDVETHPTKLIRLVTEGISRINLRTRQATSYLLRDREAVKRALGRS
;
A
#
# COMPACT_ATOMS: atom_id res chain seq x y z
N MET A 1 47.34 1.17 40.37
CA MET A 1 46.13 0.84 39.60
C MET A 1 45.81 2.02 38.70
N PHE A 2 46.46 2.08 37.54
CA PHE A 2 46.23 3.08 36.49
C PHE A 2 46.64 2.50 35.14
N SER A 3 45.74 2.69 34.18
CA SER A 3 45.96 2.89 32.74
C SER A 3 46.57 1.75 31.92
N VAL A 4 45.72 1.09 31.14
CA VAL A 4 46.11 0.33 29.95
C VAL A 4 45.53 1.00 28.71
N GLU A 5 46.47 1.52 27.92
CA GLU A 5 46.61 1.42 26.46
C GLU A 5 45.54 1.99 25.49
N SER A 6 46.07 2.89 24.67
CA SER A 6 45.57 3.44 23.42
C SER A 6 45.18 2.39 22.39
N ALA A 7 44.11 2.67 21.64
CA ALA A 7 43.99 2.27 20.24
C ALA A 7 43.07 3.25 19.48
N THR A 8 43.69 4.19 18.78
CA THR A 8 43.04 4.94 17.70
C THR A 8 42.83 3.99 16.52
N MET A 9 41.60 3.80 16.07
CA MET A 9 41.31 3.35 14.71
C MET A 9 40.30 4.29 14.06
N ILE A 10 40.80 5.02 13.07
CA ILE A 10 40.06 5.86 12.13
C ILE A 10 39.43 4.93 11.09
N PHE A 11 38.09 4.90 11.01
CA PHE A 11 37.38 4.30 9.88
C PHE A 11 36.85 5.41 8.96
N GLY A 12 37.33 5.36 7.71
CA GLY A 12 36.97 6.26 6.64
C GLY A 12 35.48 6.21 6.29
N GLN A 13 34.91 7.40 6.13
CA GLN A 13 33.57 7.61 5.60
C GLN A 13 33.59 7.38 4.08
N ALA A 14 33.11 6.21 3.65
CA ALA A 14 32.68 6.01 2.27
C ALA A 14 31.23 6.51 2.13
N GLY A 15 31.02 7.47 1.23
CA GLY A 15 29.71 8.01 0.91
C GLY A 15 28.78 6.96 0.33
N TRP A 16 27.73 6.63 1.07
CA TRP A 16 26.63 5.79 0.62
C TRP A 16 25.56 6.71 0.03
N SER A 17 25.54 6.80 -1.31
CA SER A 17 24.45 7.43 -2.06
C SER A 17 23.16 6.65 -1.82
N LEU A 18 22.17 7.32 -1.23
CA LEU A 18 20.98 6.73 -0.62
C LEU A 18 19.77 6.50 -1.55
N THR A 19 19.93 6.58 -2.87
CA THR A 19 18.80 6.64 -3.80
C THR A 19 18.40 5.31 -4.46
N GLY A 20 19.06 4.19 -4.14
CA GLY A 20 18.86 2.91 -4.86
C GLY A 20 17.91 1.88 -4.21
N ALA A 21 17.59 1.99 -2.92
CA ALA A 21 16.98 0.88 -2.17
C ALA A 21 15.43 0.88 -2.14
N THR A 22 14.77 1.95 -2.58
CA THR A 22 13.31 2.11 -2.47
C THR A 22 12.53 1.69 -3.72
N LEU A 23 13.17 1.47 -4.86
CA LEU A 23 12.47 1.16 -6.11
C LEU A 23 12.06 -0.31 -6.23
N GLN A 24 12.86 -1.24 -5.68
CA GLN A 24 12.59 -2.68 -5.82
C GLN A 24 11.27 -3.15 -5.16
N PRO A 25 10.89 -2.68 -3.95
CA PRO A 25 9.63 -3.09 -3.33
C PRO A 25 8.40 -2.56 -4.08
N LEU A 26 8.51 -1.39 -4.71
CA LEU A 26 7.40 -0.73 -5.39
C LEU A 26 7.10 -1.39 -6.75
N GLU A 27 8.15 -1.65 -7.54
CA GLU A 27 8.00 -2.37 -8.82
C GLU A 27 7.50 -3.81 -8.61
N ALA A 28 7.97 -4.48 -7.56
CA ALA A 28 7.45 -5.79 -7.19
C ALA A 28 5.96 -5.73 -6.80
N ALA A 29 5.53 -4.69 -6.07
CA ALA A 29 4.13 -4.49 -5.70
C ALA A 29 3.25 -4.18 -6.92
N GLU A 30 3.71 -3.36 -7.86
CA GLU A 30 3.01 -3.10 -9.12
C GLU A 30 2.86 -4.35 -9.98
N ASN A 31 3.93 -5.13 -10.12
CA ASN A 31 3.91 -6.38 -10.86
C ASN A 31 2.96 -7.39 -10.20
N LYS A 32 2.92 -7.42 -8.87
CA LYS A 32 1.98 -8.25 -8.11
C LYS A 32 0.53 -7.82 -8.35
N LEU A 33 0.25 -6.52 -8.36
CA LEU A 33 -1.10 -6.00 -8.58
C LEU A 33 -1.59 -6.26 -10.02
N ALA A 34 -0.71 -6.08 -11.02
CA ALA A 34 -1.04 -6.40 -12.40
C ALA A 34 -1.39 -7.89 -12.56
N TYR A 35 -0.53 -8.78 -12.06
CA TYR A 35 -0.77 -10.22 -12.06
C TYR A 35 -2.07 -10.61 -11.32
N PHE A 36 -2.34 -9.97 -10.18
CA PHE A 36 -3.59 -10.17 -9.44
C PHE A 36 -4.81 -9.80 -10.29
N LEU A 37 -4.77 -8.68 -11.02
CA LEU A 37 -5.88 -8.20 -11.84
C LEU A 37 -6.05 -8.96 -13.16
N GLU A 38 -5.00 -9.61 -13.66
CA GLU A 38 -5.12 -10.59 -14.75
C GLU A 38 -5.82 -11.86 -14.28
N ARG A 39 -5.46 -12.35 -13.08
CA ARG A 39 -6.05 -13.57 -12.51
C ARG A 39 -7.47 -13.38 -11.99
N PHE A 40 -7.79 -12.18 -11.49
CA PHE A 40 -9.09 -11.84 -10.91
C PHE A 40 -9.62 -10.52 -11.49
N PRO A 41 -10.06 -10.52 -12.77
CA PRO A 41 -10.48 -9.29 -13.46
C PRO A 41 -11.69 -8.61 -12.81
N GLU A 42 -12.51 -9.33 -12.04
CA GLU A 42 -13.66 -8.78 -11.34
C GLU A 42 -13.28 -7.71 -10.29
N TYR A 43 -12.05 -7.74 -9.77
CA TYR A 43 -11.57 -6.73 -8.81
C TYR A 43 -11.30 -5.38 -9.46
N ARG A 44 -11.23 -5.29 -10.80
CA ARG A 44 -11.02 -4.02 -11.50
C ARG A 44 -12.13 -3.02 -11.18
N LYS A 45 -13.40 -3.45 -11.18
CA LYS A 45 -14.54 -2.58 -10.80
C LYS A 45 -14.40 -2.10 -9.35
N THR A 46 -14.08 -3.04 -8.46
CA THR A 46 -13.89 -2.77 -7.01
C THR A 46 -12.83 -1.69 -6.79
N LEU A 47 -11.65 -1.85 -7.40
CA LEU A 47 -10.53 -0.92 -7.24
C LEU A 47 -10.80 0.44 -7.90
N ARG A 48 -11.54 0.49 -9.01
CA ARG A 48 -11.99 1.75 -9.60
C ARG A 48 -12.89 2.54 -8.66
N LEU A 49 -13.88 1.87 -8.06
CA LEU A 49 -14.76 2.51 -7.08
C LEU A 49 -13.98 2.95 -5.84
N ALA A 50 -13.10 2.10 -5.31
CA ALA A 50 -12.23 2.45 -4.19
C ALA A 50 -11.40 3.71 -4.46
N LEU A 51 -10.79 3.82 -5.66
CA LEU A 51 -10.08 5.02 -6.08
C LEU A 51 -10.96 6.25 -6.09
N MET A 52 -12.16 6.17 -6.66
CA MET A 52 -13.10 7.30 -6.70
C MET A 52 -13.46 7.79 -5.30
N HIS A 53 -13.69 6.87 -4.35
CA HIS A 53 -14.01 7.21 -2.97
C HIS A 53 -12.83 7.84 -2.23
N GLU A 54 -11.60 7.37 -2.46
CA GLU A 54 -10.41 7.99 -1.86
C GLU A 54 -10.06 9.35 -2.48
N GLU A 55 -10.28 9.53 -3.79
CA GLU A 55 -10.10 10.82 -4.45
C GLU A 55 -11.16 11.83 -3.97
N SER A 56 -12.42 11.42 -3.85
CA SER A 56 -13.52 12.27 -3.37
C SER A 56 -13.43 12.58 -1.87
N GLY A 57 -12.92 11.63 -1.07
CA GLY A 57 -12.74 11.77 0.37
C GLY A 57 -11.51 12.59 0.77
N ARG A 58 -10.66 12.98 -0.17
CA ARG A 58 -9.37 13.65 0.10
C ARG A 58 -9.51 14.99 0.81
N ASP A 59 -10.63 15.69 0.58
CA ASP A 59 -10.91 17.00 1.17
C ASP A 59 -11.66 16.89 2.51
N ALA A 60 -12.21 15.71 2.82
CA ALA A 60 -12.91 15.46 4.06
C ALA A 60 -11.93 15.03 5.15
N ARG A 61 -11.67 15.93 6.12
CA ARG A 61 -10.85 15.65 7.32
C ARG A 61 -11.32 14.44 8.13
N THR A 62 -12.57 14.03 7.96
CA THR A 62 -13.21 12.92 8.65
C THR A 62 -13.28 11.65 7.82
N TYR A 63 -12.64 11.59 6.64
CA TYR A 63 -12.69 10.41 5.79
C TYR A 63 -11.96 9.23 6.44
N GLN A 64 -12.70 8.14 6.65
CA GLN A 64 -12.22 6.94 7.34
C GLN A 64 -11.94 5.77 6.38
N GLY A 65 -12.12 5.97 5.08
CA GLY A 65 -12.03 4.92 4.06
C GLY A 65 -13.39 4.45 3.55
N TRP A 66 -13.36 3.66 2.48
CA TRP A 66 -14.53 3.10 1.81
C TRP A 66 -14.95 1.78 2.45
N GLN A 67 -16.22 1.43 2.30
CA GLN A 67 -16.82 0.21 2.82
C GLN A 67 -17.25 -0.73 1.69
N TRP A 68 -17.76 -1.91 2.06
CA TRP A 68 -18.15 -2.94 1.09
C TRP A 68 -19.27 -2.51 0.13
N HIS A 69 -20.21 -1.67 0.61
CA HIS A 69 -21.30 -1.15 -0.21
C HIS A 69 -20.82 -0.07 -1.17
N ASP A 70 -19.84 0.74 -0.77
CA ASP A 70 -19.24 1.80 -1.59
C ASP A 70 -18.56 1.26 -2.86
N VAL A 71 -18.03 0.04 -2.79
CA VAL A 71 -17.33 -0.63 -3.88
C VAL A 71 -18.12 -1.81 -4.48
N GLU A 72 -19.40 -1.90 -4.13
CA GLU A 72 -20.35 -2.91 -4.63
C GLU A 72 -19.82 -4.37 -4.55
N THR A 73 -19.05 -4.69 -3.51
CA THR A 73 -18.34 -5.97 -3.43
C THR A 73 -18.55 -6.64 -2.09
N HIS A 74 -18.88 -7.93 -2.12
CA HIS A 74 -19.15 -8.71 -0.91
C HIS A 74 -17.92 -8.72 0.04
N PRO A 75 -18.10 -8.57 1.37
CA PRO A 75 -17.00 -8.48 2.34
C PRO A 75 -15.94 -9.57 2.23
N THR A 76 -16.32 -10.82 1.95
CA THR A 76 -15.39 -11.95 1.78
C THR A 76 -14.36 -11.72 0.67
N LYS A 77 -14.74 -11.04 -0.42
CA LYS A 77 -13.82 -10.69 -1.50
C LYS A 77 -12.84 -9.59 -1.07
N LEU A 78 -13.27 -8.66 -0.22
CA LEU A 78 -12.40 -7.61 0.31
C LEU A 78 -11.29 -8.17 1.20
N ILE A 79 -11.54 -9.27 1.91
CA ILE A 79 -10.50 -9.95 2.68
C ILE A 79 -9.34 -10.37 1.77
N ARG A 80 -9.60 -10.80 0.53
CA ARG A 80 -8.54 -11.14 -0.43
C ARG A 80 -7.68 -9.93 -0.77
N LEU A 81 -8.28 -8.75 -0.97
CA LEU A 81 -7.52 -7.52 -1.21
C LEU A 81 -6.60 -7.18 -0.03
N VAL A 82 -7.06 -7.42 1.20
CA VAL A 82 -6.26 -7.21 2.41
C VAL A 82 -5.12 -8.23 2.52
N THR A 83 -5.41 -9.51 2.32
CA THR A 83 -4.40 -10.59 2.35
C THR A 83 -3.33 -10.42 1.27
N GLU A 84 -3.72 -9.95 0.09
CA GLU A 84 -2.78 -9.68 -1.00
C GLU A 84 -1.96 -8.40 -0.80
N GLY A 85 -2.31 -7.58 0.21
CA GLY A 85 -1.62 -6.34 0.54
C GLY A 85 -2.00 -5.15 -0.34
N ILE A 86 -3.08 -5.27 -1.12
CA ILE A 86 -3.58 -4.22 -2.02
C ILE A 86 -4.37 -3.17 -1.23
N SER A 87 -5.15 -3.62 -0.25
CA SER A 87 -5.86 -2.76 0.69
C SER A 87 -5.49 -3.09 2.14
N ARG A 88 -5.91 -2.23 3.06
CA ARG A 88 -5.79 -2.43 4.51
C ARG A 88 -7.06 -2.01 5.21
N ILE A 89 -7.34 -2.62 6.35
CA ILE A 89 -8.40 -2.17 7.25
C ILE A 89 -7.90 -0.90 7.95
N ASN A 90 -8.65 0.19 7.83
CA ASN A 90 -8.34 1.46 8.49
C ASN A 90 -9.10 1.62 9.80
N LEU A 91 -10.42 1.34 9.77
CA LEU A 91 -11.27 1.39 10.95
C LEU A 91 -12.21 0.19 10.95
N ARG A 92 -12.39 -0.41 12.13
CA ARG A 92 -13.38 -1.47 12.35
C ARG A 92 -14.25 -1.10 13.53
N THR A 93 -15.55 -1.03 13.30
CA THR A 93 -16.58 -0.84 14.32
C THR A 93 -17.44 -2.10 14.43
N ARG A 94 -18.42 -2.09 15.34
CA ARG A 94 -19.40 -3.18 15.45
C ARG A 94 -20.28 -3.32 14.20
N GLN A 95 -20.48 -2.22 13.45
CA GLN A 95 -21.44 -2.15 12.34
C GLN A 95 -20.77 -2.10 10.97
N ALA A 96 -19.50 -1.68 10.91
CA ALA A 96 -18.83 -1.36 9.66
C ALA A 96 -17.33 -1.67 9.71
N THR A 97 -16.76 -1.97 8.54
CA THR A 97 -15.31 -2.03 8.34
C THR A 97 -14.97 -1.12 7.16
N SER A 98 -14.12 -0.13 7.44
CA SER A 98 -13.62 0.81 6.45
C SER A 98 -12.21 0.42 6.02
N TYR A 99 -11.97 0.49 4.73
CA TYR A 99 -10.74 0.08 4.08
C TYR A 99 -10.07 1.26 3.38
N LEU A 100 -8.76 1.16 3.21
CA LEU A 100 -7.96 2.06 2.38
C LEU A 100 -7.07 1.23 1.45
N LEU A 101 -6.81 1.75 0.27
CA LEU A 101 -5.78 1.27 -0.64
C LEU A 101 -4.41 1.52 0.00
N ARG A 102 -3.51 0.55 -0.17
CA ARG A 102 -2.13 0.69 0.31
C ARG A 102 -1.33 1.66 -0.54
N ASP A 103 -1.47 1.54 -1.85
CA ASP A 103 -0.84 2.42 -2.82
C ASP A 103 -1.86 2.79 -3.90
N ARG A 104 -2.39 4.00 -3.76
CA ARG A 104 -3.39 4.54 -4.68
C ARG A 104 -2.81 4.76 -6.08
N GLU A 105 -1.57 5.22 -6.18
CA GLU A 105 -0.95 5.55 -7.46
C GLU A 105 -0.61 4.27 -8.24
N ALA A 106 -0.14 3.23 -7.56
CA ALA A 106 0.04 1.91 -8.17
C ALA A 106 -1.28 1.33 -8.69
N VAL A 107 -2.37 1.46 -7.93
CA VAL A 107 -3.71 1.02 -8.38
C VAL A 107 -4.19 1.81 -9.60
N LYS A 108 -3.97 3.12 -9.61
CA LYS A 108 -4.29 3.99 -10.76
C LYS A 108 -3.50 3.58 -12.00
N ARG A 109 -2.18 3.35 -11.86
CA ARG A 109 -1.31 2.84 -12.94
C ARG A 109 -1.75 1.48 -13.46
N ALA A 110 -2.07 0.55 -12.56
CA ALA A 110 -2.49 -0.81 -12.94
C ALA A 110 -3.83 -0.83 -13.69
N LEU A 111 -4.77 0.05 -13.32
CA LEU A 111 -6.08 0.17 -13.98
C LEU A 111 -6.02 0.93 -15.31
N GLY A 112 -5.03 1.81 -15.50
CA GLY A 112 -4.81 2.55 -16.76
C GLY A 112 -4.08 1.76 -17.85
N ARG A 113 -3.48 0.60 -17.51
CA ARG A 113 -2.79 -0.28 -18.48
C ARG A 113 -3.72 -1.22 -19.27
N SER A 114 -5.05 -1.11 -19.13
CA SER A 114 -6.02 -2.05 -19.73
C SER A 114 -7.15 -1.38 -20.47
#